data_AF-A0A8J5BQ31-F1
#
_entry.id   AF-A0A8J5BQ31-F1
#
_cell.length_a   1.000
_cell.length_b   1.000
_cell.length_c   1.000
_cell.angle_alpha   90.00
_cell.angle_beta   90.00
_cell.angle_gamma   90.00
#
_symmetry.space_group_name_H-M   'P 1'
#
loop_
_entity.id
_entity.type
_entity.pdbx_description
1 polymer ?
#
loop_
_entity_poly.entity_id
_entity_poly.type
_entity_poly.pdbx_seq_one_letter_code
_entity_poly.pdbx_strand_id
1 'polypeptide(L)'
;MSEIENNPMENFLFGIKSPITKDRYSRRLGNFFEFLEYGGSLETQAKQFMLHAILLPDGKVMTMGSNPTRKCVEKRIEIFSPPYLFAGDRPVIDDVKSVLKYEESFEIQMHDGTEILDTALIRPSNTTHCLNPEQRYIEIDTVQNGDKISSKIPKNENLVPPGYYMLFVRNHSGVPCIAPFVRITH
;
A
#
# COMPACT_ATOMS: atom_id res chain seq x y z
N MET A 1 14.59 -22.46 37.32
CA MET A 1 14.75 -21.13 36.68
C MET A 1 13.45 -20.84 35.97
N SER A 2 12.65 -19.90 36.49
CA SER A 2 11.42 -19.45 35.84
C SER A 2 11.78 -18.73 34.55
N GLU A 3 11.35 -19.25 33.40
CA GLU A 3 11.36 -18.50 32.15
C GLU A 3 10.53 -17.23 32.38
N ILE A 4 11.18 -16.07 32.37
CA ILE A 4 10.49 -14.80 32.32
C ILE A 4 9.80 -14.79 30.95
N GLU A 5 8.49 -15.00 30.93
CA GLU A 5 7.64 -14.76 29.76
C GLU A 5 7.79 -13.28 29.38
N ASN A 6 8.80 -12.97 28.58
CA ASN A 6 8.99 -11.62 28.07
C ASN A 6 7.80 -11.29 27.18
N ASN A 7 7.00 -10.31 27.60
CA ASN A 7 5.87 -9.80 26.86
C ASN A 7 6.33 -9.37 25.45
N PRO A 8 5.93 -10.08 24.38
CA PRO A 8 6.39 -9.80 23.02
C PRO A 8 5.96 -8.42 22.52
N MET A 9 4.84 -7.90 23.03
CA MET A 9 4.40 -6.53 22.75
C MET A 9 5.36 -5.53 23.39
N GLU A 10 5.84 -5.79 24.60
CA GLU A 10 6.90 -4.96 25.18
C GLU A 10 8.18 -5.02 24.37
N ASN A 11 8.58 -6.20 23.86
CA ASN A 11 9.77 -6.35 23.00
C ASN A 11 9.63 -5.65 21.64
N PHE A 12 8.49 -5.79 20.97
CA PHE A 12 8.21 -5.09 19.71
C PHE A 12 8.21 -3.57 19.91
N LEU A 13 7.56 -3.11 20.98
CA LEU A 13 7.51 -1.70 21.31
C LEU A 13 8.79 -1.18 21.99
N PHE A 14 9.70 -2.05 22.44
CA PHE A 14 10.99 -1.66 23.03
C PHE A 14 11.91 -1.05 21.98
N GLY A 15 11.85 -1.54 20.73
CA GLY A 15 12.56 -0.93 19.61
C GLY A 15 12.08 0.48 19.24
N ILE A 16 10.88 0.86 19.70
CA ILE A 16 10.28 2.16 19.44
C ILE A 16 10.61 3.13 20.58
N LYS A 17 11.67 3.92 20.40
CA LYS A 17 12.15 4.87 21.41
C LYS A 17 11.19 6.03 21.68
N SER A 18 10.29 6.35 20.74
CA SER A 18 9.33 7.45 20.85
C SER A 18 8.04 6.98 21.56
N PRO A 19 7.67 7.57 22.71
CA PRO A 19 6.44 7.21 23.43
C PRO A 19 5.17 7.45 22.61
N ILE A 20 5.15 8.54 21.83
CA ILE A 20 4.02 8.91 20.95
C ILE A 20 3.87 7.89 19.81
N THR A 21 4.99 7.45 19.25
CA THR A 21 4.99 6.45 18.17
C THR A 21 4.51 5.11 18.73
N LYS A 22 5.02 4.71 19.91
CA LYS A 22 4.62 3.50 20.61
C LYS A 22 3.10 3.44 20.85
N ASP A 23 2.51 4.51 21.37
CA ASP A 23 1.07 4.62 21.59
C ASP A 23 0.24 4.60 20.30
N ARG A 24 0.67 5.32 19.25
CA ARG A 24 0.01 5.29 17.93
C ARG A 24 0.00 3.89 17.32
N TYR A 25 1.11 3.16 17.42
CA TYR A 25 1.21 1.80 16.90
C TYR A 25 0.32 0.83 17.70
N SER A 26 0.30 0.93 19.02
CA SER A 26 -0.57 0.12 19.87
C SER A 26 -2.05 0.29 19.51
N ARG A 27 -2.52 1.53 19.31
CA ARG A 27 -3.92 1.81 18.92
C ARG A 27 -4.25 1.30 17.52
N ARG A 28 -3.34 1.49 16.56
CA ARG A 28 -3.55 1.03 15.17
C ARG A 28 -3.61 -0.50 15.08
N LEU A 29 -2.74 -1.20 15.81
CA LEU A 29 -2.76 -2.66 15.87
C LEU A 29 -4.02 -3.17 16.56
N GLY A 30 -4.44 -2.52 17.67
CA GLY A 30 -5.70 -2.85 18.34
C GLY A 30 -6.90 -2.77 17.40
N ASN A 31 -7.08 -1.63 16.71
CA ASN A 31 -8.19 -1.43 15.78
C ASN A 31 -8.14 -2.40 14.58
N PHE A 32 -6.94 -2.75 14.11
CA PHE A 32 -6.76 -3.70 13.02
C PHE A 32 -7.18 -5.13 13.42
N PHE A 33 -6.83 -5.59 14.62
CA PHE A 33 -7.21 -6.93 15.09
C PHE A 33 -8.68 -7.01 15.50
N GLU A 34 -9.25 -5.94 16.04
CA GLU A 34 -10.69 -5.83 16.30
C GLU A 34 -11.50 -5.92 15.00
N PHE A 35 -11.04 -5.25 13.94
CA PHE A 35 -11.63 -5.34 12.60
C PHE A 35 -11.59 -6.75 12.00
N LEU A 36 -10.56 -7.55 12.30
CA LEU A 36 -10.43 -8.94 11.82
C LEU A 36 -11.26 -9.95 12.64
N GLU A 37 -12.07 -9.49 13.61
CA GLU A 37 -12.84 -10.32 14.54
C GLU A 37 -12.00 -11.41 15.24
N TYR A 38 -10.68 -11.16 15.39
CA TYR A 38 -9.77 -12.16 15.91
C TYR A 38 -9.82 -12.16 17.44
N GLY A 39 -10.46 -13.15 18.06
CA GLY A 39 -10.56 -13.26 19.51
C GLY A 39 -9.21 -13.54 20.19
N GLY A 40 -9.03 -13.04 21.43
CA GLY A 40 -7.85 -13.33 22.28
C GLY A 40 -7.13 -12.07 22.78
N SER A 41 -6.06 -12.25 23.57
CA SER A 41 -5.21 -11.14 23.99
C SER A 41 -4.39 -10.60 22.82
N LEU A 42 -4.12 -9.29 22.79
CA LEU A 42 -3.25 -8.63 21.81
C LEU A 42 -1.88 -9.33 21.68
N GLU A 43 -1.43 -9.94 22.77
CA GLU A 43 -0.22 -10.74 22.86
C GLU A 43 -0.29 -12.05 22.05
N THR A 44 -1.44 -12.72 22.05
CA THR A 44 -1.67 -13.97 21.29
C THR A 44 -1.82 -13.69 19.79
N GLN A 45 -2.44 -12.56 19.45
CA GLN A 45 -2.55 -12.04 18.08
C GLN A 45 -1.17 -11.63 17.52
N ALA A 46 -0.36 -10.93 18.32
CA ALA A 46 1.00 -10.52 17.95
C ALA A 46 1.98 -11.70 17.81
N LYS A 47 1.80 -12.78 18.60
CA LYS A 47 2.61 -14.02 18.53
C LYS A 47 2.48 -14.76 17.18
N GLN A 48 1.54 -14.42 16.31
CA GLN A 48 1.36 -15.02 14.98
C GLN A 48 1.99 -14.19 13.83
N PHE A 49 2.56 -13.04 14.15
CA PHE A 49 2.81 -11.98 13.17
C PHE A 49 4.20 -12.07 12.52
N MET A 50 4.29 -12.85 11.44
CA MET A 50 5.08 -12.46 10.26
C MET A 50 4.08 -12.23 9.13
N LEU A 51 3.16 -11.27 9.34
CA LEU A 51 2.18 -10.93 8.33
C LEU A 51 2.78 -9.87 7.40
N HIS A 52 2.75 -10.16 6.12
CA HIS A 52 3.08 -9.27 5.02
C HIS A 52 1.77 -8.75 4.46
N ALA A 53 1.66 -7.43 4.31
CA ALA A 53 0.57 -6.78 3.61
C ALA A 53 1.14 -6.09 2.37
N ILE A 54 0.63 -6.43 1.20
CA ILE A 54 1.10 -5.93 -0.09
C ILE A 54 -0.09 -5.35 -0.85
N LEU A 55 0.05 -4.12 -1.35
CA LEU A 55 -0.92 -3.53 -2.26
C LEU A 55 -0.80 -4.19 -3.63
N LEU A 56 -1.92 -4.65 -4.16
CA LEU A 56 -2.02 -5.20 -5.51
C LEU A 56 -2.38 -4.12 -6.54
N PRO A 57 -2.05 -4.32 -7.83
CA PRO A 57 -2.36 -3.34 -8.89
C PRO A 57 -3.86 -3.06 -9.05
N ASP A 58 -4.73 -3.97 -8.63
CA ASP A 58 -6.19 -3.78 -8.66
C ASP A 58 -6.74 -3.09 -7.40
N GLY A 59 -5.87 -2.52 -6.56
CA GLY A 59 -6.23 -1.82 -5.32
C GLY A 59 -6.57 -2.75 -4.15
N LYS A 60 -6.52 -4.08 -4.32
CA LYS A 60 -6.73 -5.00 -3.19
C LYS A 60 -5.48 -5.08 -2.32
N VAL A 61 -5.63 -5.60 -1.11
CA VAL A 61 -4.51 -5.86 -0.20
C VAL A 61 -4.36 -7.36 -0.01
N MET A 62 -3.20 -7.88 -0.40
CA MET A 62 -2.82 -9.26 -0.16
C MET A 62 -2.16 -9.37 1.20
N THR A 63 -2.67 -10.26 2.05
CA THR A 63 -2.06 -10.63 3.32
C THR A 63 -1.53 -12.06 3.24
N MET A 64 -0.31 -12.27 3.72
CA MET A 64 0.33 -13.58 3.76
C MET A 64 1.34 -13.68 4.90
N GLY A 65 1.73 -14.90 5.25
CA GLY A 65 2.89 -15.15 6.10
C GLY A 65 2.57 -15.95 7.35
N SER A 66 3.61 -16.29 8.11
CA SER A 66 3.55 -17.33 9.13
C SER A 66 4.67 -17.18 10.15
N ASN A 67 4.44 -17.61 11.38
CA ASN A 67 5.48 -17.70 12.40
C ASN A 67 6.22 -19.06 12.35
N PRO A 68 7.45 -19.13 11.78
CA PRO A 68 8.21 -20.38 11.71
C PRO A 68 8.70 -20.89 13.07
N THR A 69 8.80 -20.03 14.09
CA THR A 69 9.40 -20.37 15.40
C THR A 69 8.50 -21.28 16.24
N ARG A 70 7.27 -21.58 15.82
CA ARG A 70 6.31 -22.43 16.58
C ARG A 70 5.73 -23.63 15.82
N LYS A 71 6.33 -24.06 14.69
CA LYS A 71 5.84 -25.16 13.83
C LYS A 71 4.41 -24.97 13.26
N CYS A 72 3.75 -23.84 13.51
CA CYS A 72 2.48 -23.46 12.92
C CYS A 72 2.73 -22.71 11.61
N VAL A 73 2.88 -23.47 10.52
CA VAL A 73 3.02 -22.89 9.18
C VAL A 73 1.65 -22.50 8.65
N GLU A 74 1.39 -21.21 8.50
CA GLU A 74 0.22 -20.68 7.80
C GLU A 74 0.60 -20.46 6.35
N LYS A 75 -0.07 -21.15 5.43
CA LYS A 75 0.24 -21.13 3.99
C LYS A 75 -0.80 -20.39 3.17
N ARG A 76 -1.92 -20.01 3.78
CA ARG A 76 -3.00 -19.30 3.11
C ARG A 76 -2.54 -17.88 2.77
N ILE A 77 -3.07 -17.40 1.66
CA ILE A 77 -3.00 -16.01 1.23
C ILE A 77 -4.44 -15.51 1.28
N GLU A 78 -4.66 -14.37 1.90
CA GLU A 78 -5.96 -13.73 1.94
C GLU A 78 -5.89 -12.43 1.13
N ILE A 79 -6.99 -12.09 0.46
CA ILE A 79 -7.09 -10.88 -0.35
C ILE A 79 -8.23 -10.06 0.21
N PHE A 80 -7.88 -8.93 0.82
CA PHE A 80 -8.83 -7.95 1.30
C PHE A 80 -9.24 -7.02 0.15
N SER A 81 -10.55 -6.90 -0.07
CA SER A 81 -11.14 -5.93 -1.00
C SER A 81 -11.67 -4.73 -0.22
N PRO A 82 -11.01 -3.56 -0.28
CA PRO A 82 -11.44 -2.39 0.48
C PRO A 82 -12.82 -1.86 0.06
N PRO A 83 -13.56 -1.15 0.95
CA PRO A 83 -14.91 -0.65 0.67
C PRO A 83 -15.02 0.21 -0.60
N TYR A 84 -13.99 0.97 -0.94
CA TYR A 84 -13.98 1.81 -2.13
C TYR A 84 -14.13 1.02 -3.44
N LEU A 85 -13.85 -0.29 -3.45
CA LEU A 85 -14.03 -1.13 -4.64
C LEU A 85 -15.50 -1.48 -4.91
N PHE A 86 -16.40 -1.13 -4.00
CA PHE A 86 -17.84 -1.36 -4.10
C PHE A 86 -18.61 -0.05 -4.29
N ALA A 87 -17.91 1.09 -4.43
CA ALA A 87 -18.51 2.43 -4.52
C ALA A 87 -18.90 2.85 -5.95
N GLY A 88 -18.75 1.97 -6.94
CA GLY A 88 -19.10 2.21 -8.35
C GLY A 88 -18.09 1.60 -9.30
N ASP A 89 -18.20 1.97 -10.58
CA ASP A 89 -17.31 1.48 -11.62
C ASP A 89 -15.91 2.07 -11.50
N ARG A 90 -14.93 1.31 -11.98
CA ARG A 90 -13.52 1.72 -12.00
C ARG A 90 -13.25 2.58 -13.23
N PRO A 91 -12.47 3.66 -13.12
CA PRO A 91 -11.92 4.33 -14.30
C PRO A 91 -10.98 3.37 -15.04
N VAL A 92 -10.97 3.44 -16.38
CA VAL A 92 -10.18 2.57 -17.26
C VAL A 92 -9.14 3.40 -18.01
N ILE A 93 -7.87 3.02 -17.86
CA ILE A 93 -6.75 3.55 -18.63
C ILE A 93 -6.61 2.67 -19.88
N ASP A 94 -6.77 3.28 -21.06
CA ASP A 94 -6.59 2.61 -22.35
C ASP A 94 -5.12 2.58 -22.78
N ASP A 95 -4.39 3.67 -22.55
CA ASP A 95 -2.98 3.78 -22.90
C ASP A 95 -2.18 4.71 -21.97
N VAL A 96 -0.92 4.35 -21.74
CA VAL A 96 0.08 5.18 -21.07
C VAL A 96 1.48 4.70 -21.42
N LYS A 97 2.44 5.63 -21.56
CA LYS A 97 3.85 5.30 -21.73
C LYS A 97 4.36 4.43 -20.58
N SER A 98 4.99 3.29 -20.90
CA SER A 98 5.58 2.38 -19.92
C SER A 98 6.87 2.90 -19.27
N VAL A 99 7.53 3.88 -19.89
CA VAL A 99 8.71 4.57 -19.36
C VAL A 99 8.45 6.07 -19.30
N LEU A 100 8.64 6.64 -18.12
CA LEU A 100 8.42 8.06 -17.82
C LEU A 100 9.75 8.68 -17.37
N LYS A 101 9.96 9.94 -17.75
CA LYS A 101 11.16 10.69 -17.37
C LYS A 101 10.83 11.83 -16.44
N TYR A 102 11.78 12.20 -15.60
CA TYR A 102 11.67 13.40 -14.78
C TYR A 102 11.47 14.63 -15.65
N GLU A 103 10.60 15.52 -15.18
CA GLU A 103 10.29 16.80 -15.82
C GLU A 103 9.67 16.72 -17.23
N GLU A 104 9.46 15.52 -17.78
CA GLU A 104 8.73 15.30 -19.02
C GLU A 104 7.23 15.16 -18.71
N SER A 105 6.39 15.92 -19.43
CA SER A 105 4.95 15.71 -19.41
C SER A 105 4.59 14.45 -20.19
N PHE A 106 3.66 13.68 -19.66
CA PHE A 106 3.12 12.50 -20.32
C PHE A 106 1.59 12.50 -20.27
N GLU A 107 1.00 11.78 -21.22
CA GLU A 107 -0.45 11.62 -21.32
C GLU A 107 -0.87 10.24 -20.83
N ILE A 108 -1.99 10.20 -20.13
CA ILE A 108 -2.75 8.99 -19.78
C ILE A 108 -4.05 9.07 -20.56
N GLN A 109 -4.30 8.07 -21.42
CA GLN A 109 -5.52 7.97 -22.22
C GLN A 109 -6.58 7.19 -21.42
N MET A 110 -7.73 7.80 -21.20
CA MET A 110 -8.89 7.22 -20.54
C MET A 110 -9.89 6.69 -21.57
N HIS A 111 -10.66 5.67 -21.20
CA HIS A 111 -11.59 4.99 -22.12
C HIS A 111 -12.78 5.85 -22.59
N ASP A 112 -13.29 6.74 -21.74
CA ASP A 112 -14.56 7.42 -21.96
C ASP A 112 -14.64 8.85 -21.37
N GLY A 113 -13.49 9.40 -20.96
CA GLY A 113 -13.45 10.73 -20.32
C GLY A 113 -14.09 10.78 -18.93
N THR A 114 -14.22 9.64 -18.23
CA THR A 114 -14.57 9.60 -16.80
C THR A 114 -13.80 10.67 -16.03
N GLU A 115 -14.48 11.50 -15.26
CA GLU A 115 -13.86 12.56 -14.46
C GLU A 115 -12.97 11.96 -13.36
N ILE A 116 -11.69 12.33 -13.39
CA ILE A 116 -10.66 11.87 -12.46
C ILE A 116 -10.38 12.94 -11.42
N LEU A 117 -10.44 12.52 -10.15
CA LEU A 117 -10.14 13.35 -9.00
C LEU A 117 -8.63 13.55 -8.82
N ASP A 118 -7.87 12.47 -8.89
CA ASP A 118 -6.41 12.51 -8.72
C ASP A 118 -5.70 11.35 -9.43
N THR A 119 -4.40 11.57 -9.64
CA THR A 119 -3.45 10.60 -10.19
C THR A 119 -2.31 10.42 -9.19
N ALA A 120 -1.94 9.18 -8.93
CA ALA A 120 -0.88 8.85 -7.98
C ALA A 120 0.00 7.71 -8.47
N LEU A 121 1.26 7.77 -8.07
CA LEU A 121 2.25 6.72 -8.24
C LEU A 121 2.45 6.03 -6.89
N ILE A 122 2.32 4.71 -6.88
CA ILE A 122 2.60 3.89 -5.71
C ILE A 122 3.73 2.93 -6.03
N ARG A 123 4.85 3.06 -5.32
CA ARG A 123 5.97 2.13 -5.49
C ARG A 123 5.58 0.75 -4.95
N PRO A 124 5.87 -0.35 -5.68
CA PRO A 124 5.56 -1.69 -5.21
C PRO A 124 6.23 -2.00 -3.88
N SER A 125 5.52 -2.69 -3.00
CA SER A 125 6.02 -3.05 -1.68
C SER A 125 7.11 -4.11 -1.75
N ASN A 126 8.10 -3.99 -0.87
CA ASN A 126 9.01 -5.05 -0.50
C ASN A 126 8.95 -5.16 1.03
N THR A 127 8.25 -6.16 1.54
CA THR A 127 7.94 -6.25 2.97
C THR A 127 8.53 -7.49 3.61
N THR A 128 9.13 -7.32 4.78
CA THR A 128 9.55 -8.40 5.66
C THR A 128 9.63 -7.90 7.09
N HIS A 129 9.35 -8.72 8.10
CA HIS A 129 9.52 -8.35 9.51
C HIS A 129 8.89 -6.98 9.88
N CYS A 130 7.68 -6.71 9.37
CA CYS A 130 6.97 -5.43 9.53
C CYS A 130 7.67 -4.20 8.93
N LEU A 131 8.71 -4.40 8.13
CA LEU A 131 9.48 -3.36 7.45
C LEU A 131 9.13 -3.34 5.96
N ASN A 132 8.74 -2.17 5.45
CA ASN A 132 8.56 -1.92 4.03
C ASN A 132 9.26 -0.61 3.66
N PRO A 133 10.51 -0.64 3.17
CA PRO A 133 11.26 0.58 2.86
C PRO A 133 10.93 1.15 1.46
N GLU A 134 10.25 0.37 0.61
CA GLU A 134 10.01 0.75 -0.79
C GLU A 134 8.70 1.53 -0.95
N GLN A 135 7.60 1.03 -0.38
CA GLN A 135 6.27 1.56 -0.66
C GLN A 135 6.13 3.03 -0.24
N ARG A 136 5.67 3.83 -1.17
CA ARG A 136 5.37 5.25 -1.00
C ARG A 136 4.25 5.63 -1.94
N TYR A 137 3.41 6.57 -1.49
CA TYR A 137 2.36 7.19 -2.28
C TYR A 137 2.85 8.57 -2.70
N ILE A 138 2.84 8.84 -4.00
CA ILE A 138 3.22 10.13 -4.58
C ILE A 138 2.06 10.58 -5.46
N GLU A 139 1.34 11.60 -5.03
CA GLU A 139 0.39 12.29 -5.89
C GLU A 139 1.15 13.09 -6.95
N ILE A 140 0.65 13.08 -8.18
CA ILE A 140 1.20 13.84 -9.30
C ILE A 140 0.12 14.73 -9.92
N ASP A 141 0.55 15.79 -10.57
CA ASP A 141 -0.35 16.75 -11.22
C ASP A 141 -1.34 16.03 -12.14
N THR A 142 -2.62 16.37 -12.01
CA THR A 142 -3.72 15.78 -12.81
C THR A 142 -4.40 16.91 -13.56
N VAL A 143 -4.12 17.03 -14.86
CA VAL A 143 -4.78 18.01 -15.73
C VAL A 143 -5.55 17.26 -16.80
N GLN A 144 -6.86 17.09 -16.59
CA GLN A 144 -7.72 16.38 -17.52
C GLN A 144 -8.31 17.32 -18.58
N ASN A 145 -8.30 16.87 -19.84
CA ASN A 145 -8.98 17.49 -20.96
C ASN A 145 -9.68 16.40 -21.79
N GLY A 146 -10.99 16.24 -21.60
CA GLY A 146 -11.76 15.15 -22.18
C GLY A 146 -11.29 13.79 -21.66
N ASP A 147 -10.87 12.93 -22.60
CA ASP A 147 -10.37 11.57 -22.37
C ASP A 147 -8.86 11.51 -22.07
N LYS A 148 -8.17 12.64 -21.96
CA LYS A 148 -6.73 12.69 -21.71
C LYS A 148 -6.40 13.35 -20.39
N ILE A 149 -5.48 12.76 -19.64
CA ILE A 149 -4.87 13.36 -18.45
C ILE A 149 -3.41 13.67 -18.76
N SER A 150 -3.02 14.93 -18.59
CA SER A 150 -1.63 15.37 -18.63
C SER A 150 -1.07 15.42 -17.22
N SER A 151 0.06 14.74 -17.03
CA SER A 151 0.77 14.64 -15.75
C SER A 151 2.27 14.83 -15.96
N LYS A 152 2.98 15.13 -14.87
CA LYS A 152 4.43 15.36 -14.88
C LYS A 152 5.09 14.73 -13.66
N ILE A 153 6.24 14.08 -13.87
CA ILE A 153 7.04 13.54 -12.77
C ILE A 153 7.92 14.67 -12.18
N PRO A 154 7.84 14.96 -10.87
CA PRO A 154 8.69 15.97 -10.26
C PRO A 154 10.16 15.51 -10.23
N LYS A 155 11.11 16.42 -10.49
CA LYS A 155 12.57 16.13 -10.53
C LYS A 155 13.18 15.64 -9.20
N ASN A 156 12.41 15.62 -8.11
CA ASN A 156 12.94 15.29 -6.80
C ASN A 156 13.11 13.77 -6.67
N GLU A 157 14.31 13.26 -6.96
CA GLU A 157 14.64 11.83 -6.88
C GLU A 157 14.53 11.26 -5.45
N ASN A 158 14.62 12.09 -4.41
CA ASN A 158 14.39 11.63 -3.04
C ASN A 158 12.90 11.36 -2.80
N LEU A 159 12.02 12.13 -3.43
CA LEU A 159 10.57 11.93 -3.40
C LEU A 159 10.17 10.75 -4.30
N VAL A 160 10.67 10.76 -5.53
CA VAL A 160 10.36 9.78 -6.58
C VAL A 160 11.65 9.10 -7.05
N PRO A 161 12.20 8.12 -6.32
CA PRO A 161 13.39 7.40 -6.77
C PRO A 161 13.15 6.66 -8.09
N PRO A 162 14.15 6.53 -8.97
CA PRO A 162 14.01 5.74 -10.18
C PRO A 162 13.55 4.30 -9.90
N GLY A 163 12.77 3.72 -10.80
CA GLY A 163 12.26 2.35 -10.66
C GLY A 163 10.81 2.19 -11.11
N TYR A 164 10.21 1.05 -10.74
CA TYR A 164 8.83 0.73 -11.10
C TYR A 164 7.83 1.33 -10.11
N TYR A 165 6.71 1.77 -10.65
CA TYR A 165 5.56 2.32 -9.93
C TYR A 165 4.28 1.76 -10.52
N MET A 166 3.28 1.56 -9.67
CA MET A 166 1.90 1.39 -10.09
C MET A 166 1.29 2.78 -10.26
N LEU A 167 0.77 3.07 -11.45
CA LEU A 167 0.08 4.33 -11.76
C LEU A 167 -1.42 4.15 -11.51
N PHE A 168 -1.95 4.86 -10.51
CA PHE A 168 -3.36 4.89 -10.21
C PHE A 168 -3.98 6.21 -10.67
N VAL A 169 -5.18 6.13 -11.24
CA VAL A 169 -6.12 7.25 -11.34
C VAL A 169 -7.35 6.92 -10.51
N ARG A 170 -7.90 7.91 -9.83
CA ARG A 170 -9.05 7.75 -8.93
C ARG A 170 -10.19 8.66 -9.37
N ASN A 171 -11.39 8.13 -9.49
CA ASN A 171 -12.57 8.94 -9.81
C ASN A 171 -13.11 9.67 -8.57
N HIS A 172 -14.09 10.55 -8.77
CA HIS A 172 -14.74 11.30 -7.69
C HIS A 172 -15.52 10.45 -6.68
N SER A 173 -15.89 9.22 -7.05
CA SER A 173 -16.47 8.22 -6.13
C SER A 173 -15.41 7.52 -5.27
N GLY A 174 -14.13 7.84 -5.46
CA GLY A 174 -13.01 7.26 -4.71
C GLY A 174 -12.57 5.88 -5.21
N VAL A 175 -13.07 5.43 -6.37
CA VAL A 175 -12.73 4.13 -6.97
C VAL A 175 -11.46 4.27 -7.82
N PRO A 176 -10.40 3.47 -7.56
CA PRO A 176 -9.19 3.49 -8.37
C PRO A 176 -9.30 2.59 -9.61
N CYS A 177 -8.53 2.91 -10.65
CA CYS A 177 -8.31 2.02 -11.79
C CYS A 177 -7.61 0.71 -11.41
N ILE A 178 -7.46 -0.20 -12.36
CA ILE A 178 -6.42 -1.23 -12.30
C ILE A 178 -5.13 -0.58 -12.80
N ALA A 179 -4.12 -0.51 -11.93
CA ALA A 179 -2.91 0.25 -12.21
C ALA A 179 -1.97 -0.46 -13.19
N PRO A 180 -1.58 0.17 -14.30
CA PRO A 180 -0.44 -0.28 -15.08
C PRO A 180 0.87 -0.01 -14.32
N PHE A 181 1.88 -0.82 -14.60
CA PHE A 181 3.24 -0.56 -14.16
C PHE A 181 3.94 0.39 -15.12
N VAL A 182 4.51 1.46 -14.56
CA VAL A 182 5.36 2.41 -15.29
C VAL A 182 6.75 2.43 -14.65
N ARG A 183 7.79 2.67 -15.46
CA ARG A 183 9.17 2.78 -15.00
C ARG A 183 9.63 4.23 -15.10
N ILE A 184 10.12 4.77 -13.99
CA ILE A 184 10.69 6.12 -13.94
C ILE A 184 12.20 6.03 -14.13
N THR A 185 12.71 6.83 -15.06
CA THR A 185 14.14 6.97 -15.36
C THR A 185 14.55 8.43 -15.43
N HIS A 186 15.87 8.67 -15.47
CA HIS A 186 16.44 9.96 -15.87
C HIS A 186 16.10 10.29 -17.33
#